data_AF-A0A524AXZ5-F1
#
_entry.id   AF-A0A524AXZ5-F1
#
_cell.length_a   1.000
_cell.length_b   1.000
_cell.length_c   1.000
_cell.angle_alpha   90.00
_cell.angle_beta   90.00
_cell.angle_gamma   90.00
#
_symmetry.space_group_name_H-M   'P 1'
#
loop_
_entity.id
_entity.type
_entity.pdbx_description
1 polymer ?
#
loop_
_entity_poly.entity_id
_entity_poly.type
_entity_poly.pdbx_seq_one_letter_code
_entity_poly.pdbx_strand_id
1 'polypeptide(L)' 'MLTIALSKGRILEQTLPLLKKAGLEIADEELNSRKLILDTNLDDVKVIVIRATDVPVFVQHGAADMGIAG' A
#
# COMPACT_ATOMS: atom_id res chain seq x y z
N MET A 1 3.08 10.75 -9.23
CA MET A 1 2.21 9.69 -8.73
C MET A 1 3.08 8.78 -7.89
N LEU A 2 2.80 8.70 -6.59
CA LEU A 2 3.51 7.91 -5.60
C LEU A 2 2.82 6.55 -5.43
N THR A 3 3.59 5.48 -5.49
CA THR A 3 3.11 4.10 -5.37
C THR A 3 3.73 3.44 -4.14
N ILE A 4 2.88 3.01 -3.20
CA ILE A 4 3.30 2.39 -1.94
C ILE A 4 3.00 0.90 -1.98
N ALA A 5 4.02 0.07 -1.86
CA ALA A 5 3.88 -1.39 -1.80
C ALA A 5 3.71 -1.90 -0.37
N LEU A 6 2.60 -2.61 -0.14
CA LEU A 6 2.27 -3.25 1.14
C LEU A 6 1.93 -4.73 0.93
N SER A 7 2.04 -5.51 2.01
CA SER A 7 1.53 -6.89 2.04
C SER A 7 0.26 -7.02 2.87
N LYS A 8 -0.65 -7.91 2.46
CA LYS A 8 -1.87 -8.24 3.25
C LYS A 8 -1.54 -8.76 4.64
N GLY A 9 -2.55 -8.75 5.50
CA GLY A 9 -2.49 -9.23 6.88
C GLY A 9 -1.89 -8.20 7.81
N ARG A 10 -1.02 -8.64 8.73
CA ARG A 10 -0.54 -7.82 9.85
C ARG A 10 0.13 -6.52 9.44
N ILE A 11 0.96 -6.53 8.40
CA ILE A 11 1.65 -5.32 7.92
C ILE A 11 0.62 -4.27 7.49
N LEU A 12 -0.37 -4.65 6.68
CA LEU A 12 -1.42 -3.72 6.25
C LEU A 12 -2.20 -3.18 7.46
N GLU A 13 -2.69 -4.05 8.33
CA GLU A 13 -3.47 -3.67 9.52
C GLU A 13 -2.71 -2.71 10.46
N GLN A 14 -1.40 -2.94 10.66
CA GLN A 14 -0.55 -2.09 11.49
C GLN A 14 -0.13 -0.81 10.79
N THR A 15 -0.11 -0.80 9.46
CA THR A 15 0.29 0.36 8.65
C THR A 15 -0.85 1.35 8.48
N LEU A 16 -2.11 0.90 8.36
CA LEU A 16 -3.27 1.77 8.15
C LEU A 16 -3.36 2.92 9.18
N PRO A 17 -3.19 2.69 10.50
CA PRO A 17 -3.18 3.77 11.48
C PRO A 17 -2.01 4.76 11.30
N LEU A 18 -0.88 4.32 10.77
CA LEU A 18 0.29 5.17 10.51
C LEU A 18 0.06 6.04 9.26
N LEU A 19 -0.47 5.45 8.20
CA LEU A 19 -0.87 6.17 6.98
C LEU A 19 -1.93 7.23 7.29
N LYS A 20 -2.93 6.87 8.10
CA LYS A 20 -3.97 7.80 8.53
C LYS A 20 -3.40 9.00 9.30
N LYS A 21 -2.41 8.77 10.17
CA LYS A 21 -1.69 9.86 10.86
C LYS A 21 -0.92 10.77 9.90
N ALA A 22 -0.49 10.25 8.76
CA ALA A 22 0.13 11.01 7.68
C ALA A 22 -0.90 11.68 6.73
N GLY A 23 -2.20 11.54 6.99
CA GLY A 23 -3.27 12.09 6.15
C GLY A 23 -3.65 11.23 4.94
N LEU A 24 -3.11 10.01 4.84
CA LEU A 24 -3.43 9.05 3.79
C LEU A 24 -4.43 8.01 4.30
N GLU A 25 -5.59 7.94 3.67
CA GLU A 25 -6.66 7.02 4.02
C GLU A 25 -7.04 6.16 2.80
N ILE A 26 -7.32 4.88 3.06
CA ILE A 26 -7.80 3.91 2.07
C ILE A 26 -9.23 3.56 2.49
N ALA A 27 -10.18 3.65 1.56
CA ALA A 27 -11.57 3.32 1.85
C ALA A 27 -11.72 1.83 2.21
N ASP A 28 -12.64 1.51 3.13
CA ASP A 28 -12.90 0.12 3.53
C ASP A 28 -13.35 -0.75 2.36
N GLU A 29 -14.05 -0.17 1.39
CA GLU A 29 -14.48 -0.83 0.15
C GLU A 29 -13.26 -1.29 -0.68
N GLU A 30 -12.21 -0.46 -0.76
CA GLU A 30 -10.96 -0.79 -1.44
C GLU A 30 -10.21 -1.90 -0.69
N LEU A 31 -10.12 -1.81 0.64
CA LEU A 31 -9.44 -2.81 1.48
C LEU A 31 -10.08 -4.20 1.42
N ASN A 32 -11.41 -4.25 1.34
CA ASN A 32 -12.19 -5.48 1.23
C ASN A 32 -12.29 -6.01 -0.22
N SER A 33 -11.81 -5.25 -1.19
CA SER A 33 -11.83 -5.65 -2.59
C SER A 33 -10.77 -6.73 -2.92
N ARG A 34 -10.91 -7.32 -4.10
CA ARG A 34 -9.88 -8.18 -4.74
C ARG A 34 -8.93 -7.38 -5.63
N LYS A 35 -8.99 -6.05 -5.61
CA LYS A 35 -8.06 -5.21 -6.38
C LYS A 35 -6.66 -5.34 -5.79
N LEU A 36 -5.66 -5.31 -6.67
CA LEU A 36 -4.25 -5.25 -6.28
C LEU A 36 -3.78 -3.81 -6.11
N ILE A 37 -4.41 -2.86 -6.80
CA ILE A 37 -4.14 -1.43 -6.72
C ILE A 37 -5.34 -0.80 -6.03
N LEU A 38 -5.10 -0.19 -4.88
CA LEU A 38 -6.10 0.47 -4.05
C LEU A 38 -5.99 1.97 -4.23
N ASP A 39 -7.15 2.59 -4.43
CA ASP A 39 -7.28 4.03 -4.44
C ASP A 39 -7.20 4.58 -3.00
N THR A 40 -6.59 5.76 -2.86
CA THR A 40 -6.52 6.49 -1.59
C THR A 40 -7.35 7.78 -1.70
N ASN A 41 -7.46 8.52 -0.60
CA ASN A 41 -8.03 9.88 -0.60
C ASN A 41 -7.17 10.92 -1.35
N LEU A 42 -5.94 10.57 -1.76
CA LEU A 42 -5.04 11.42 -2.52
C LEU A 42 -4.93 10.91 -3.96
N ASP A 43 -5.29 11.75 -4.94
CA ASP A 43 -5.34 11.36 -6.36
C ASP A 43 -3.97 10.91 -6.90
N ASP A 44 -2.89 11.45 -6.34
CA ASP A 44 -1.52 11.17 -6.74
C ASP A 44 -0.86 10.05 -5.94
N VAL A 45 -1.57 9.40 -5.01
CA VAL A 45 -1.03 8.28 -4.22
C VAL A 45 -1.86 7.02 -4.41
N LYS A 46 -1.18 5.91 -4.76
CA LYS A 46 -1.77 4.58 -4.89
C LYS A 46 -1.09 3.60 -3.94
N VAL A 47 -1.86 2.66 -3.42
CA VAL A 47 -1.34 1.57 -2.60
C VAL A 47 -1.47 0.28 -3.37
N ILE A 48 -0.37 -0.45 -3.55
CA ILE A 48 -0.39 -1.77 -4.16
C ILE A 48 -0.25 -2.84 -3.08
N VAL A 49 -1.10 -3.85 -3.17
CA VAL A 49 -1.15 -4.95 -2.23
C VAL A 49 -0.61 -6.21 -2.90
N ILE A 50 0.57 -6.63 -2.47
CA ILE A 50 1.33 -7.74 -3.06
C ILE A 50 1.79 -8.73 -1.98
N ARG A 51 2.49 -9.80 -2.35
CA ARG A 51 3.06 -10.71 -1.35
C ARG A 51 4.23 -10.03 -0.64
N ALA A 52 4.41 -10.33 0.65
CA ALA A 52 5.47 -9.74 1.47
C ALA A 52 6.87 -9.90 0.85
N THR A 53 7.15 -11.07 0.26
CA THR A 53 8.42 -11.36 -0.42
C THR A 53 8.68 -10.49 -1.64
N ASP A 54 7.62 -9.95 -2.25
CA ASP A 54 7.69 -9.23 -3.51
C ASP A 54 7.86 -7.71 -3.27
N VAL A 55 7.60 -7.21 -2.05
CA VAL A 55 7.73 -5.78 -1.71
C VAL A 55 9.13 -5.23 -1.99
N PRO A 56 10.24 -5.85 -1.55
CA PRO A 56 11.58 -5.32 -1.83
C PRO A 56 11.90 -5.28 -3.32
N VAL A 57 11.46 -6.29 -4.08
CA VAL A 57 11.69 -6.40 -5.52
C VAL A 57 10.96 -5.27 -6.26
N PHE A 58 9.73 -4.97 -5.88
CA PHE A 58 8.95 -3.90 -6.50
C PHE A 58 9.58 -2.52 -6.28
N VAL A 59 10.08 -2.27 -5.06
CA VAL A 59 10.78 -1.01 -4.75
C VAL A 59 12.12 -0.94 -5.48
N GLN A 60 12.90 -2.03 -5.49
CA GLN A 60 14.21 -2.08 -6.15
C GLN A 60 14.14 -1.79 -7.64
N HIS A 61 13.10 -2.28 -8.32
CA HIS A 61 12.91 -2.10 -9.76
C HIS A 61 12.09 -0.86 -10.12
N GLY A 62 11.66 -0.05 -9.13
CA GLY A 62 10.86 1.16 -9.36
C GLY A 62 9.42 0.90 -9.80
N ALA A 63 8.92 -0.33 -9.63
CA ALA A 63 7.49 -0.63 -9.80
C ALA A 63 6.64 -0.07 -8.65
N ALA A 64 7.27 0.17 -7.50
CA ALA A 64 6.76 1.01 -6.42
C ALA A 64 7.84 2.00 -5.99
N ASP A 65 7.44 3.20 -5.56
CA ASP A 65 8.37 4.24 -5.12
C ASP A 65 8.84 3.99 -3.67
N MET A 66 8.00 3.34 -2.87
CA MET A 66 8.31 2.95 -1.49
C MET A 66 7.50 1.72 -1.08
N GLY A 67 7.90 1.06 0.00
CA GLY A 67 7.15 -0.08 0.53
C GLY A 67 7.51 -0.41 1.96
N ILE A 68 6.62 -1.18 2.61
CA ILE A 68 6.82 -1.67 3.97
C ILE A 68 7.03 -3.18 3.89
N ALA A 69 8.26 -3.60 4.18
CA ALA A 69 8.69 -4.99 4.21
C ALA A 69 8.98 -5.43 5.64
N GLY A 70 8.81 -6.72 5.90
CA GLY A 70 9.22 -7.38 7.14
C GLY A 70 10.66 -7.88 7.09
#